data_AF-A0A7C2KZV7-F1
#
_entry.id   AF-A0A7C2KZV7-F1
#
_cell.length_a   1.000
_cell.length_b   1.000
_cell.length_c   1.000
_cell.angle_alpha   90.00
_cell.angle_beta   90.00
_cell.angle_gamma   90.00
#
_symmetry.space_group_name_H-M   'P 1'
#
loop_
_entity.id
_entity.type
_entity.pdbx_description
1 polymer ?
#
loop_
_entity_poly.entity_id
_entity_poly.type
_entity_poly.pdbx_seq_one_letter_code
_entity_poly.pdbx_strand_id
1 'polypeptide(L)'
;MQTTCLLSYEIIDSWKWARDGWGIALHRICSRTGSFPPALAYYFIMKYSRLGDIVLDPFSGKGTAPLEACLNGRIGIGNDLS
;
A
#
# COMPACT_ATOMS: atom_id res chain seq x y z
N MET A 1 -25.36 -2.70 19.29
CA MET A 1 -23.94 -2.33 19.19
C MET A 1 -23.85 -1.06 18.37
N GLN A 2 -23.33 0.03 18.93
CA GLN A 2 -23.21 1.30 18.23
C GLN A 2 -21.92 1.26 17.41
N THR A 3 -22.03 1.23 16.09
CA THR A 3 -20.85 1.21 15.20
C THR A 3 -20.30 2.63 15.14
N THR A 4 -19.16 2.86 15.79
CA THR A 4 -18.46 4.15 15.72
C THR A 4 -17.77 4.24 14.36
N CYS A 5 -18.13 5.22 13.53
CA CYS A 5 -17.36 5.56 12.34
C CYS A 5 -16.10 6.32 12.76
N LEU A 6 -14.94 5.83 12.34
CA LEU A 6 -13.66 6.52 12.50
C LEU A 6 -13.20 7.05 11.15
N LEU A 7 -12.76 8.30 11.13
CA LEU A 7 -12.14 8.89 9.95
C LEU A 7 -10.73 8.33 9.76
N SER A 8 -10.29 8.27 8.51
CA SER A 8 -8.91 7.87 8.16
C SER A 8 -7.83 8.68 8.90
N TYR A 9 -8.11 9.94 9.21
CA TYR A 9 -7.19 10.84 9.89
C TYR A 9 -7.12 10.60 11.40
N GLU A 10 -8.14 9.95 11.97
CA GLU A 10 -8.22 9.66 13.41
C GLU A 10 -7.54 8.34 13.78
N ILE A 11 -7.12 7.55 12.78
CA ILE A 11 -6.33 6.34 12.99
C ILE A 11 -4.95 6.74 13.50
N ILE A 12 -4.56 6.18 14.65
CA ILE A 12 -3.21 6.35 15.22
C ILE A 12 -2.18 5.86 14.18
N ASP A 13 -1.16 6.68 13.92
CA ASP A 13 -0.12 6.46 12.90
C ASP A 13 -0.65 6.33 11.47
N SER A 14 -1.72 7.07 11.17
CA SER A 14 -2.33 7.09 9.85
C SER A 14 -1.34 7.47 8.73
N TRP A 15 -1.23 6.60 7.72
CA TRP A 15 -0.65 6.85 6.40
C TRP A 15 -1.06 8.18 5.74
N LYS A 16 -2.19 8.80 6.14
CA LYS A 16 -2.62 10.13 5.64
C LYS A 16 -1.64 11.24 5.98
N TRP A 17 -0.82 11.06 7.01
CA TRP A 17 0.19 12.03 7.43
C TRP A 17 1.52 11.87 6.69
N ALA A 18 1.64 10.88 5.79
CA ALA A 18 2.81 10.76 4.93
C ALA A 18 2.89 11.97 3.98
N ARG A 19 4.09 12.51 3.80
CA ARG A 19 4.34 13.64 2.89
C ARG A 19 3.90 13.33 1.45
N ASP A 20 3.60 14.38 0.70
CA ASP A 20 3.38 14.25 -0.74
C ASP A 20 4.61 13.66 -1.43
N GLY A 21 4.36 12.73 -2.37
CA GLY A 21 5.42 12.03 -3.08
C GLY A 21 6.22 11.04 -2.24
N TRP A 22 5.72 10.61 -1.08
CA TRP A 22 6.33 9.55 -0.27
C TRP A 22 6.61 8.28 -1.08
N GLY A 23 7.72 7.62 -0.75
CA GLY A 23 8.21 6.43 -1.47
C GLY A 23 9.30 6.74 -2.50
N ILE A 24 9.82 5.68 -3.12
CA ILE A 24 10.91 5.73 -4.09
C ILE A 24 10.45 6.13 -5.50
N ALA A 25 11.41 6.44 -6.38
CA ALA A 25 11.14 6.86 -7.76
C ALA A 25 10.33 5.82 -8.58
N LEU A 26 10.46 4.52 -8.27
CA LEU A 26 9.73 3.45 -8.97
C LEU A 26 8.21 3.63 -8.92
N HIS A 27 7.67 4.24 -7.85
CA HIS A 27 6.23 4.52 -7.74
C HIS A 27 5.68 5.51 -8.76
N ARG A 28 6.57 6.23 -9.44
CA ARG A 28 6.26 7.31 -10.39
C ARG A 28 6.61 6.97 -11.84
N ILE A 29 7.13 5.76 -12.11
CA ILE A 29 7.48 5.34 -13.49
C ILE A 29 6.23 5.24 -14.37
N CYS A 30 5.12 4.82 -13.80
CA CYS A 30 3.84 4.70 -14.50
C CYS A 30 2.77 5.52 -13.77
N SER A 31 2.07 6.39 -14.50
CA SER A 31 0.89 7.10 -14.01
C SER A 31 -0.36 6.29 -14.31
N ARG A 32 -1.20 6.04 -13.30
CA ARG A 32 -2.51 5.41 -13.49
C ARG A 32 -3.57 6.05 -12.61
N THR A 33 -4.65 6.51 -13.23
CA THR A 33 -5.84 7.03 -12.56
C THR A 33 -6.42 5.97 -11.62
N GLY A 34 -6.81 6.37 -10.42
CA GLY A 34 -7.35 5.46 -9.40
C GLY A 34 -6.30 4.67 -8.61
N SER A 35 -5.00 4.96 -8.79
CA SER A 35 -3.97 4.38 -7.92
C SER A 35 -4.04 4.96 -6.51
N PHE A 36 -3.84 4.11 -5.50
CA PHE A 36 -3.65 4.55 -4.12
C PHE A 36 -2.20 5.01 -3.87
N PRO A 37 -1.95 5.85 -2.83
CA PRO A 37 -0.61 6.32 -2.50
C PRO A 37 0.26 5.19 -1.93
N PRO A 38 1.56 5.13 -2.22
CA PRO A 38 2.45 4.08 -1.71
C PRO A 38 2.47 3.96 -0.19
N ALA A 39 2.33 5.09 0.52
CA ALA A 39 2.25 5.11 1.99
C ALA A 39 1.07 4.28 2.54
N LEU A 40 -0.04 4.18 1.81
CA LEU A 40 -1.17 3.30 2.19
C LEU A 40 -0.74 1.84 2.18
N ALA A 41 -0.10 1.39 1.10
CA ALA A 41 0.37 0.01 1.00
C ALA A 41 1.42 -0.31 2.05
N TYR A 42 2.42 0.56 2.21
CA TYR A 42 3.44 0.43 3.25
C TYR A 42 2.81 0.24 4.64
N TYR A 43 1.87 1.11 5.00
CA TYR A 43 1.21 1.07 6.31
C TYR A 43 0.55 -0.28 6.58
N PHE A 44 -0.20 -0.82 5.61
CA PHE A 44 -0.87 -2.10 5.77
C PHE A 44 0.09 -3.29 5.74
N ILE A 45 1.08 -3.27 4.85
CA ILE A 45 2.08 -4.35 4.75
C ILE A 45 2.87 -4.45 6.05
N MET A 46 3.32 -3.33 6.61
CA MET A 46 4.08 -3.33 7.85
C MET A 46 3.26 -3.77 9.07
N LYS A 47 1.96 -3.43 9.09
CA LYS A 47 1.08 -3.75 10.22
C LYS A 47 0.56 -5.19 10.20
N TYR A 48 0.38 -5.78 9.01
CA TYR A 48 -0.36 -7.04 8.85
C TYR A 48 0.43 -8.16 8.16
N SER A 49 1.73 -7.99 7.95
CA SER A 49 2.62 -9.06 7.45
C SER A 49 3.98 -9.02 8.13
N ARG A 50 4.73 -10.12 8.02
CA ARG A 50 6.09 -10.30 8.55
C ARG A 50 7.08 -10.42 7.40
N LEU A 51 8.37 -10.29 7.72
CA LEU A 51 9.44 -10.54 6.75
C LEU A 51 9.30 -11.96 6.17
N GLY A 52 9.42 -12.08 4.85
CA GLY A 52 9.27 -13.33 4.12
C GLY A 52 7.83 -13.73 3.79
N ASP A 53 6.80 -13.08 4.36
CA ASP A 53 5.40 -13.38 4.02
C ASP A 53 5.10 -13.05 2.55
N ILE A 54 4.11 -13.75 2.00
CA ILE A 54 3.57 -13.47 0.67
C ILE A 54 2.45 -12.44 0.78
N VAL A 55 2.53 -11.37 -0.02
CA VAL A 55 1.48 -10.35 -0.15
C VAL A 55 0.91 -10.41 -1.56
N LEU A 56 -0.34 -10.84 -1.67
CA LEU A 56 -1.08 -10.92 -2.93
C LEU A 56 -1.94 -9.66 -3.13
N ASP A 57 -1.76 -9.02 -4.28
CA ASP A 57 -2.66 -7.98 -4.80
C ASP A 57 -3.31 -8.49 -6.10
N PRO A 58 -4.59 -8.91 -6.07
CA PRO A 58 -5.27 -9.48 -7.24
C PRO A 58 -5.70 -8.43 -8.28
N PHE A 59 -5.61 -7.13 -7.94
CA PHE A 59 -5.99 -5.99 -8.79
C PHE A 59 -4.90 -4.93 -8.77
N SER A 60 -3.68 -5.37 -9.04
CA SER A 60 -2.44 -4.64 -8.74
C SER A 60 -2.25 -3.36 -9.56
N GLY A 61 -2.95 -3.20 -10.68
CA GLY A 61 -2.85 -2.04 -11.56
C GLY A 61 -1.40 -1.74 -11.94
N LYS A 62 -0.82 -0.68 -11.38
CA LYS A 62 0.60 -0.30 -11.60
C LYS A 62 1.60 -0.97 -10.65
N GLY A 63 1.15 -1.90 -9.81
CA GLY A 63 1.98 -2.71 -8.92
C GLY A 63 2.37 -2.05 -7.60
N THR A 64 1.62 -1.06 -7.10
CA THR A 64 2.01 -0.31 -5.88
C THR A 64 2.15 -1.21 -4.65
N ALA A 65 1.19 -2.09 -4.35
CA ALA A 65 1.28 -3.00 -3.20
C ALA A 65 2.36 -4.08 -3.33
N PRO A 66 2.47 -4.83 -4.45
CA PRO A 66 3.54 -5.82 -4.58
C PRO A 66 4.93 -5.18 -4.57
N LEU A 67 5.09 -3.96 -5.11
CA LEU A 67 6.34 -3.22 -5.00
C LEU A 67 6.68 -2.89 -3.54
N GLU A 68 5.73 -2.32 -2.77
CA GLU A 68 5.95 -2.05 -1.34
C GLU A 68 6.21 -3.33 -0.54
N ALA A 69 5.59 -4.46 -0.90
CA ALA A 69 5.86 -5.74 -0.25
C ALA A 69 7.33 -6.13 -0.44
N CYS A 70 7.81 -6.12 -1.69
CA CYS A 70 9.21 -6.44 -2.01
C CYS A 70 10.20 -5.47 -1.34
N LEU A 71 9.93 -4.17 -1.35
CA LEU A 71 10.79 -3.16 -0.71
C LEU A 71 10.94 -3.38 0.80
N ASN A 72 9.93 -3.97 1.42
CA ASN A 72 9.91 -4.25 2.85
C ASN A 72 10.20 -5.73 3.15
N GLY A 73 10.81 -6.48 2.25
CA GLY A 73 11.26 -7.86 2.51
C GLY A 73 10.15 -8.90 2.57
N ARG A 74 9.01 -8.65 1.92
CA ARG A 74 7.96 -9.64 1.63
C ARG A 74 8.09 -10.13 0.19
N ILE A 75 7.38 -11.19 -0.15
CA ILE A 75 7.22 -11.64 -1.53
C ILE A 75 5.93 -11.02 -2.08
N GLY A 76 6.06 -9.97 -2.90
CA GLY A 76 4.93 -9.32 -3.56
C GLY A 76 4.47 -10.08 -4.80
N ILE A 77 3.19 -10.45 -4.85
CA ILE A 77 2.54 -11.06 -6.03
C ILE A 77 1.44 -10.13 -6.49
N GLY A 78 1.54 -9.64 -7.72
CA GLY A 78 0.52 -8.79 -8.35
C GLY A 78 -0.11 -9.49 -9.54
N ASN A 79 -1.44 -9.40 -9.64
CA ASN A 79 -2.18 -9.74 -10.85
C ASN A 79 -3.02 -8.52 -11.26
N ASP A 80 -3.19 -8.29 -12.56
CA ASP A 80 -4.14 -7.30 -13.10
C ASP A 80 -4.65 -7.85 -14.44
N LEU A 81 -5.90 -7.55 -14.79
CA LEU A 81 -6.55 -8.12 -15.99
C LEU A 81 -6.25 -7.33 -17.27
N SER A 82 -5.42 -6.29 -17.19
CA SER A 82 -5.21 -5.26 -18.22
C SER A 82 -5.09 -5.78 -19.65
#